data_AF-A0A679I8R2-F1
#
_entry.id   AF-A0A679I8R2-F1
#
_cell.length_a   1.000
_cell.length_b   1.000
_cell.length_c   1.000
_cell.angle_alpha   90.00
_cell.angle_beta   90.00
_cell.angle_gamma   90.00
#
_symmetry.space_group_name_H-M   'P 1'
#
loop_
_entity.id
_entity.type
_entity.pdbx_description
1 polymer ?
#
loop_
_entity_poly.entity_id
_entity_poly.type
_entity_poly.pdbx_seq_one_letter_code
_entity_poly.pdbx_strand_id
1 'polypeptide(L)'
;MKIRGVTLLECLVALLIFNMCLLLISGLLLKTIRLKEVLIQREEQEFATFMLQLENELQDTTLVSCTAAVLKCKNSLGQIIAIEKGNNMIRKRVDKAGHQPLLMDVYHLHFSKDFATKSVMLKVFFQSGRVCYGKWVEN
;
A
#
# COMPACT_ATOMS: atom_id res chain seq x y z
N MET A 1 -11.24 -15.11 -62.51
CA MET A 1 -10.95 -14.38 -61.25
C MET A 1 -9.66 -13.61 -61.41
N LYS A 2 -9.68 -12.28 -61.22
CA LYS A 2 -8.49 -11.42 -61.39
C LYS A 2 -7.70 -11.46 -60.09
N ILE A 3 -6.58 -12.19 -60.05
CA ILE A 3 -5.70 -12.23 -58.88
C ILE A 3 -4.96 -10.89 -58.85
N ARG A 4 -5.32 -10.01 -57.91
CA ARG A 4 -4.57 -8.78 -57.64
C ARG A 4 -3.33 -9.18 -56.85
N GLY A 5 -2.17 -9.19 -57.50
CA GLY A 5 -0.88 -9.41 -56.84
C GLY A 5 -0.53 -8.18 -56.02
N VAL A 6 -0.20 -8.39 -54.74
CA VAL A 6 0.37 -7.34 -53.89
C VAL A 6 1.80 -7.09 -54.38
N THR A 7 2.18 -5.83 -54.54
CA THR A 7 3.55 -5.50 -54.92
C THR A 7 4.50 -5.74 -53.75
N LEU A 8 5.74 -6.10 -54.04
CA LEU A 8 6.77 -6.29 -53.00
C LEU A 8 6.99 -5.01 -52.17
N LEU A 9 6.79 -3.84 -52.79
CA LEU A 9 6.85 -2.55 -52.13
C LEU A 9 5.70 -2.34 -51.12
N GLU A 10 4.47 -2.70 -51.48
CA GLU A 10 3.33 -2.64 -50.56
C GLU A 10 3.54 -3.55 -49.34
N CYS A 11 4.10 -4.75 -49.55
CA CYS A 11 4.47 -5.64 -48.45
C CYS A 11 5.54 -5.01 -47.53
N LEU A 12 6.55 -4.35 -48.11
CA LEU A 12 7.60 -3.67 -47.34
C LEU A 12 7.03 -2.51 -46.52
N VAL A 13 6.15 -1.69 -47.10
CA VAL A 13 5.48 -0.58 -46.41
C VAL A 13 4.58 -1.11 -45.29
N ALA A 14 3.82 -2.19 -45.54
CA ALA A 14 3.00 -2.83 -44.51
C ALA A 14 3.85 -3.36 -43.34
N LEU A 15 5.01 -3.96 -43.62
CA LEU A 15 5.97 -4.41 -42.62
C LEU A 15 6.55 -3.25 -41.80
N LEU A 16 6.84 -2.11 -42.43
CA LEU A 16 7.32 -0.93 -41.72
C LEU A 16 6.26 -0.37 -40.77
N ILE A 17 5.02 -0.24 -41.24
CA ILE A 17 3.89 0.21 -40.42
C ILE A 17 3.67 -0.76 -39.25
N PHE A 18 3.73 -2.07 -39.51
CA PHE A 18 3.58 -3.09 -38.48
C PHE A 18 4.68 -2.99 -37.41
N ASN A 19 5.94 -2.83 -37.81
CA ASN A 19 7.05 -2.64 -36.86
C ASN A 19 6.89 -1.36 -36.03
N MET A 20 6.43 -0.26 -36.63
CA MET A 20 6.14 0.98 -35.89
C MET A 20 5.02 0.76 -34.86
N CYS A 21 3.96 0.04 -35.22
CA CYS A 21 2.91 -0.33 -34.26
C CYS A 21 3.46 -1.18 -33.11
N LEU A 22 4.31 -2.16 -33.40
CA LEU A 22 4.95 -2.99 -32.36
C LEU A 22 5.83 -2.17 -31.42
N LEU A 23 6.62 -1.22 -31.96
CA LEU A 23 7.45 -0.32 -31.17
C LEU A 23 6.61 0.58 -30.24
N LEU A 24 5.49 1.12 -30.75
CA LEU A 24 4.58 1.92 -29.94
C LEU A 24 3.95 1.11 -28.81
N ILE A 25 3.47 -0.11 -29.09
CA ILE A 25 2.89 -1.01 -28.08
C ILE A 25 3.95 -1.35 -27.02
N SER A 26 5.16 -1.70 -27.43
CA SER A 26 6.27 -2.01 -26.51
C SER A 26 6.60 -0.84 -25.58
N GLY A 27 6.70 0.38 -26.14
CA GLY A 27 6.97 1.58 -25.36
C GLY A 27 5.88 1.91 -24.33
N LEU A 28 4.61 1.68 -24.67
CA LEU A 28 3.50 1.87 -23.74
C LEU A 28 3.49 0.82 -22.63
N LEU A 29 3.72 -0.45 -22.96
CA LEU A 29 3.78 -1.54 -21.97
C LEU A 29 4.89 -1.32 -20.94
N LEU A 30 6.09 -0.91 -21.38
CA LEU A 30 7.22 -0.67 -20.49
C LEU A 30 6.95 0.44 -19.47
N LYS A 31 6.26 1.52 -19.89
CA LYS A 31 5.90 2.63 -19.00
C LYS A 31 4.93 2.18 -17.91
N THR A 32 3.92 1.39 -18.26
CA THR A 32 2.94 0.89 -17.29
C THR A 32 3.60 0.01 -16.22
N ILE A 33 4.57 -0.82 -16.61
CA ILE A 33 5.32 -1.65 -15.66
C ILE A 33 6.14 -0.78 -14.70
N ARG A 34 6.87 0.22 -15.23
CA ARG A 34 7.65 1.14 -14.38
C ARG A 34 6.79 1.95 -13.42
N LEU A 35 5.62 2.43 -13.87
CA LEU A 35 4.69 3.16 -13.00
C LEU A 35 4.23 2.29 -11.83
N LYS A 36 3.91 1.02 -12.09
CA LYS A 36 3.54 0.07 -11.05
C LYS A 36 4.68 -0.14 -10.04
N GLU A 37 5.91 -0.28 -10.53
CA GLU A 37 7.09 -0.46 -9.67
C GLU A 37 7.36 0.77 -8.78
N VAL A 38 7.25 1.97 -9.33
CA VAL A 38 7.40 3.22 -8.56
C VAL A 38 6.31 3.35 -7.49
N LEU A 39 5.05 3.01 -7.81
CA LEU A 39 3.96 3.01 -6.84
C LEU A 39 4.22 2.03 -5.69
N ILE A 40 4.68 0.83 -6.01
CA ILE A 40 5.06 -0.19 -5.03
C ILE A 40 6.14 0.36 -4.10
N GLN A 41 7.23 0.90 -4.65
CA GLN A 41 8.33 1.47 -3.85
C GLN A 41 7.86 2.60 -2.93
N ARG A 42 6.96 3.47 -3.42
CA ARG A 42 6.35 4.54 -2.60
C ARG A 42 5.57 3.97 -1.42
N GLU A 43 4.70 2.99 -1.65
CA GLU A 43 3.90 2.38 -0.57
C GLU A 43 4.79 1.71 0.49
N GLU A 44 5.92 1.16 0.09
CA GLU A 44 6.92 0.57 0.99
C GLU A 44 7.56 1.63 1.91
N GLN A 45 7.96 2.76 1.32
CA GLN A 45 8.55 3.87 2.05
C GLN A 45 7.53 4.52 3.00
N GLU A 46 6.29 4.69 2.55
CA GLU A 46 5.19 5.21 3.38
C GLU A 46 4.86 4.26 4.53
N PHE A 47 4.83 2.95 4.27
CA PHE A 47 4.63 1.95 5.31
C PHE A 47 5.76 1.95 6.34
N ALA A 48 7.02 2.04 5.90
CA ALA A 48 8.17 2.13 6.80
C ALA A 48 8.11 3.40 7.69
N THR A 49 7.77 4.55 7.10
CA THR A 49 7.58 5.81 7.83
C THR A 49 6.44 5.69 8.85
N PHE A 50 5.33 5.08 8.44
CA PHE A 50 4.21 4.79 9.34
C PHE A 50 4.63 3.92 10.53
N MET A 51 5.39 2.85 10.31
CA MET A 51 5.85 1.97 11.39
C MET A 51 6.74 2.70 12.39
N LEU A 52 7.64 3.58 11.93
CA LEU A 52 8.49 4.39 12.81
C LEU A 52 7.65 5.41 13.62
N GLN A 53 6.69 6.07 12.98
CA GLN A 53 5.79 7.00 13.67
C GLN A 53 4.95 6.25 14.71
N LEU A 54 4.42 5.08 14.35
CA LEU A 54 3.65 4.21 15.24
C LEU A 54 4.46 3.81 16.46
N GLU A 55 5.70 3.38 16.27
CA GLU A 55 6.59 2.98 17.36
C GLU A 55 6.86 4.14 18.32
N ASN A 56 7.21 5.31 17.79
CA ASN A 56 7.44 6.52 18.59
C ASN A 56 6.19 6.95 19.36
N GLU A 57 5.01 6.86 18.75
CA GLU A 57 3.76 7.23 19.42
C GLU A 57 3.35 6.25 20.53
N LEU A 58 3.72 4.98 20.38
CA LEU A 58 3.35 3.92 21.32
C LEU A 58 4.42 3.65 22.39
N GLN A 59 5.62 4.23 22.27
CA GLN A 59 6.77 4.00 23.14
C GLN A 59 6.45 4.17 24.63
N ASP A 60 5.71 5.22 24.99
CA ASP A 60 5.30 5.56 26.37
C ASP A 60 3.83 5.22 26.64
N THR A 61 3.31 4.17 26.00
CA THR A 61 1.92 3.77 26.11
C THR A 61 1.77 2.32 26.56
N THR A 62 0.69 2.05 27.27
CA THR A 62 0.34 0.70 27.72
C THR A 62 -0.79 0.14 26.86
N LEU A 63 -0.68 -1.11 26.42
CA LEU A 63 -1.71 -1.72 25.59
C LEU A 63 -2.96 -1.98 26.42
N VAL A 64 -4.10 -1.41 26.01
CA VAL A 64 -5.38 -1.60 26.68
C VAL A 64 -6.16 -2.73 26.01
N SER A 65 -6.23 -2.71 24.68
CA SER A 65 -6.95 -3.74 23.92
C SER A 65 -6.44 -3.82 22.49
N CYS A 66 -6.34 -5.04 21.97
CA CYS A 66 -6.06 -5.29 20.56
C CYS A 66 -7.20 -6.13 19.98
N THR A 67 -7.91 -5.59 18.99
CA THR A 67 -8.93 -6.31 18.20
C THR A 67 -8.49 -6.34 16.76
N ALA A 68 -9.08 -7.22 15.94
CA ALA A 68 -8.74 -7.34 14.52
C ALA A 68 -8.75 -5.99 13.76
N ALA A 69 -9.62 -5.04 14.13
CA ALA A 69 -9.76 -3.77 13.41
C ALA A 69 -9.16 -2.55 14.13
N VAL A 70 -8.94 -2.65 15.45
CA VAL A 70 -8.56 -1.50 16.28
C VAL A 70 -7.52 -1.91 17.33
N LEU A 71 -6.45 -1.13 17.39
CA LEU A 71 -5.45 -1.15 18.45
C LEU A 71 -5.71 0.03 19.40
N LYS A 72 -5.83 -0.22 20.71
CA LYS A 72 -6.02 0.83 21.72
C LYS A 72 -4.93 0.77 22.77
N CYS A 73 -4.25 1.89 22.97
CA CYS A 73 -3.24 2.07 24.01
C CYS A 73 -3.59 3.26 24.89
N LYS A 74 -3.06 3.28 26.11
CA LYS A 74 -3.24 4.37 27.08
C LYS A 74 -1.91 5.06 27.30
N ASN A 75 -1.88 6.38 27.14
CA ASN A 75 -0.66 7.17 27.37
C ASN A 75 -0.47 7.48 28.88
N SER A 76 0.67 8.08 29.22
CA SER A 76 1.01 8.51 30.58
C SER A 76 0.03 9.53 31.18
N LEU A 77 -0.64 10.33 30.35
CA LEU A 77 -1.68 11.30 30.74
C LEU A 77 -3.05 10.64 30.97
N GLY A 78 -3.16 9.33 30.74
CA GLY A 78 -4.38 8.55 30.91
C GLY A 78 -5.37 8.57 29.74
N GLN A 79 -5.02 9.22 28.63
CA GLN A 79 -5.81 9.31 27.41
C GLN A 79 -5.70 8.02 26.59
N ILE A 80 -6.78 7.67 25.88
CA ILE A 80 -6.85 6.49 25.04
C ILE A 80 -6.50 6.87 23.60
N ILE A 81 -5.39 6.34 23.11
CA ILE A 81 -4.98 6.40 21.71
C ILE A 81 -5.57 5.19 20.99
N ALA A 82 -6.37 5.43 19.96
CA ALA A 82 -6.96 4.39 19.12
C ALA A 82 -6.42 4.50 17.70
N ILE A 83 -5.90 3.38 17.19
CA ILE A 83 -5.41 3.24 15.83
C ILE A 83 -6.33 2.28 15.10
N GLU A 84 -6.99 2.80 14.06
CA GLU A 84 -8.09 2.11 13.40
C GLU A 84 -8.13 2.44 11.90
N LYS A 85 -8.86 1.62 11.17
CA LYS A 85 -9.17 1.88 9.76
C LYS A 85 -10.19 3.02 9.63
N GLY A 86 -9.82 4.09 8.94
CA GLY A 86 -10.74 5.11 8.41
C GLY A 86 -11.21 4.75 6.99
N ASN A 87 -11.83 5.66 6.24
CA ASN A 87 -12.32 5.36 4.88
C ASN A 87 -11.22 4.80 3.96
N ASN A 88 -10.22 5.61 3.60
CA ASN A 88 -9.11 5.20 2.72
C ASN A 88 -7.75 5.30 3.42
N MET A 89 -7.72 5.27 4.75
CA MET A 89 -6.52 5.49 5.53
C MET A 89 -6.51 4.68 6.83
N ILE A 90 -5.34 4.54 7.43
CA ILE A 90 -5.20 4.26 8.86
C ILE A 90 -5.14 5.59 9.57
N ARG A 91 -5.88 5.71 10.66
CA ARG A 91 -5.97 6.92 11.45
C ARG A 91 -5.73 6.67 12.92
N LYS A 92 -5.24 7.71 13.58
CA LYS A 92 -5.18 7.86 15.02
C LYS A 92 -6.33 8.74 15.50
N ARG A 93 -6.87 8.40 16.68
CA ARG A 93 -7.78 9.22 17.47
C ARG A 93 -7.34 9.20 18.93
N VAL A 94 -7.50 10.32 19.62
CA VAL A 94 -7.21 10.44 21.06
C VAL A 94 -8.53 10.73 21.77
N ASP A 95 -8.94 9.86 22.71
CA ASP A 95 -10.20 9.98 23.45
C ASP A 95 -11.44 10.13 22.55
N LYS A 96 -11.42 9.46 21.39
CA LYS A 96 -12.45 9.59 20.33
C LYS A 96 -12.58 11.00 19.76
N ALA A 97 -11.72 11.93 20.13
CA ALA A 97 -11.62 13.26 19.57
C ALA A 97 -10.43 13.37 18.60
N GLY A 98 -10.51 14.34 17.70
CA GLY A 98 -9.51 14.55 16.67
C GLY A 98 -9.47 13.45 15.61
N HIS A 99 -8.67 13.70 14.59
CA HIS A 99 -8.41 12.79 13.49
C HIS A 99 -7.03 13.10 12.91
N GLN A 100 -6.11 12.16 13.02
CA GLN A 100 -4.81 12.26 12.39
C GLN A 100 -4.63 11.08 11.42
N PRO A 101 -4.49 11.32 10.11
CA PRO A 101 -4.12 10.28 9.16
C PRO A 101 -2.67 9.85 9.42
N LEU A 102 -2.43 8.53 9.48
CA LEU A 102 -1.10 7.95 9.67
C LEU A 102 -0.58 7.24 8.41
N LEU A 103 -1.48 6.63 7.64
CA LEU A 103 -1.13 5.95 6.38
C LEU A 103 -2.31 6.05 5.42
N MET A 104 -2.04 6.45 4.17
CA MET A 104 -3.07 6.66 3.15
C MET A 104 -3.20 5.44 2.22
N ASP A 105 -4.19 5.47 1.34
CA ASP A 105 -4.44 4.46 0.31
C ASP A 105 -4.57 3.03 0.86
N VAL A 106 -5.10 2.91 2.08
CA VAL A 106 -5.32 1.62 2.74
C VAL A 106 -6.73 1.14 2.46
N TYR A 107 -6.86 -0.09 1.97
CA TYR A 107 -8.11 -0.81 1.78
C TYR A 107 -8.55 -1.51 3.07
N HIS A 108 -7.65 -2.23 3.74
CA HIS A 108 -7.97 -3.01 4.93
C HIS A 108 -6.80 -3.01 5.92
N LEU A 109 -7.12 -3.16 7.20
CA LEU A 109 -6.16 -3.27 8.30
C LEU A 109 -6.57 -4.42 9.20
N HIS A 110 -5.60 -5.26 9.56
CA HIS A 110 -5.80 -6.36 10.49
C HIS A 110 -4.73 -6.38 11.57
N PHE A 111 -5.14 -6.44 12.83
CA PHE A 111 -4.24 -6.64 13.97
C PHE A 111 -4.40 -8.05 14.55
N SER A 112 -3.28 -8.65 14.93
CA SER A 112 -3.27 -9.91 15.68
C SER A 112 -2.29 -9.81 16.84
N LYS A 113 -2.74 -10.14 18.05
CA LYS A 113 -1.88 -10.15 19.24
C LYS A 113 -1.23 -11.52 19.38
N ASP A 114 0.09 -11.54 19.51
CA ASP A 114 0.86 -12.71 19.90
C ASP A 114 1.16 -12.64 21.40
N PHE A 115 0.56 -13.56 22.16
CA PHE A 115 0.72 -13.64 23.61
C PHE A 115 2.09 -14.16 24.05
N ALA A 116 2.77 -14.96 23.23
CA ALA A 116 4.07 -15.53 23.58
C ALA A 116 5.18 -14.47 23.53
N THR A 117 5.11 -13.56 22.55
CA THR A 117 6.13 -12.53 22.33
C THR A 117 5.71 -11.13 22.78
N LYS A 118 4.54 -10.99 23.42
CA LYS A 118 3.92 -9.70 23.79
C LYS A 118 3.95 -8.70 22.64
N SER A 119 3.60 -9.15 21.45
CA SER A 119 3.67 -8.32 20.25
C SER A 119 2.32 -8.25 19.54
N VAL A 120 2.15 -7.18 18.77
CA VAL A 120 1.01 -7.00 17.88
C VAL A 120 1.54 -7.03 16.46
N MET A 121 1.03 -7.97 15.67
CA MET A 121 1.25 -8.05 14.24
C MET A 121 0.21 -7.17 13.53
N LEU A 122 0.69 -6.30 12.65
CA LEU A 122 -0.11 -5.46 11.78
C LEU A 122 -0.04 -6.02 10.36
N LYS A 123 -1.19 -6.20 9.71
CA LYS A 123 -1.30 -6.55 8.30
C LYS A 123 -2.11 -5.49 7.58
N VAL A 124 -1.44 -4.75 6.70
CA VAL A 124 -2.01 -3.61 5.98
C VAL A 124 -2.18 -3.97 4.51
N PHE A 125 -3.39 -3.77 3.99
CA PHE A 125 -3.74 -4.01 2.59
C PHE A 125 -3.93 -2.66 1.91
N PHE A 126 -3.11 -2.35 0.91
CA PHE A 126 -3.19 -1.13 0.12
C PHE A 126 -4.21 -1.26 -1.02
N GLN A 127 -4.70 -0.13 -1.53
CA GLN A 127 -5.59 -0.09 -2.69
C GLN A 127 -4.94 -0.62 -3.97
N SER A 128 -3.60 -0.57 -4.07
CA SER A 128 -2.84 -1.20 -5.16
C SER A 128 -2.94 -2.73 -5.20
N GLY A 129 -3.48 -3.35 -4.13
CA GLY A 129 -3.47 -4.81 -3.93
C GLY A 129 -2.23 -5.30 -3.17
N ARG A 130 -1.29 -4.42 -2.83
CA ARG A 130 -0.12 -4.77 -2.03
C ARG A 130 -0.49 -5.05 -0.57
N VAL A 131 0.26 -5.94 0.06
CA VAL A 131 0.12 -6.24 1.50
C VAL A 131 1.45 -6.07 2.20
N CYS A 132 1.48 -5.25 3.24
CA CYS A 132 2.63 -5.03 4.10
C CYS A 132 2.36 -5.57 5.50
N TYR A 133 3.43 -6.04 6.15
CA TYR A 133 3.38 -6.62 7.49
C TYR A 133 4.28 -5.84 8.42
N GLY A 134 3.77 -5.50 9.60
CA GLY A 134 4.51 -4.85 10.65
C GLY A 134 4.40 -5.64 11.94
N LYS A 135 5.38 -5.49 12.82
CA LYS A 135 5.35 -6.03 14.17
C LYS A 135 5.66 -4.89 15.12
N TRP A 136 4.80 -4.69 16.10
CA TRP A 136 5.06 -3.81 17.23
C TRP A 136 5.19 -4.67 18.49
N VAL A 137 6.18 -4.40 19.32
CA VAL A 137 6.41 -5.13 20.58
C VAL A 137 5.97 -4.23 21.73
N GLU A 138 5.16 -4.77 22.63
CA GLU A 138 4.71 -4.08 23.84
C GLU A 138 5.90 -3.98 24.82
N ASN A 139 6.23 -2.75 25.26
CA ASN A 139 7.27 -2.48 26.26
C ASN A 139 6.83 -2.86 27.67
#